data_AF-A0A930ATH7-F1
#
_entry.id   AF-A0A930ATH7-F1
#
_cell.length_a   1.000
_cell.length_b   1.000
_cell.length_c   1.000
_cell.angle_alpha   90.00
_cell.angle_beta   90.00
_cell.angle_gamma   90.00
#
_symmetry.space_group_name_H-M   'P 1'
#
loop_
_entity.id
_entity.type
_entity.pdbx_description
1 polymer ?
#
loop_
_entity_poly.entity_id
_entity_poly.type
_entity_poly.pdbx_seq_one_letter_code
_entity_poly.pdbx_strand_id
1 'polypeptide(L)' 'MKTYNIAKILNHNVVVCRSDEDSREYIIFGKGIGFQRRENDIVPAE' A
#
# COMPACT_ATOMS: atom_id res chain seq x y z
N MET A 1 -7.91 -10.74 -7.53
CA MET A 1 -7.25 -10.50 -6.23
C MET A 1 -6.84 -9.05 -6.24
N LYS A 2 -7.37 -8.21 -5.35
CA LYS A 2 -7.08 -6.77 -5.39
C LYS A 2 -5.62 -6.54 -5.03
N THR A 3 -4.95 -5.73 -5.82
CA THR A 3 -3.54 -5.35 -5.62
C THR A 3 -3.45 -3.85 -5.45
N TYR A 4 -2.63 -3.44 -4.49
CA TYR A 4 -2.47 -2.04 -4.12
C TYR A 4 -0.99 -1.67 -4.24
N ASN A 5 -0.67 -0.75 -5.14
CA ASN A 5 0.69 -0.26 -5.35
C ASN A 5 0.97 0.87 -4.37
N ILE A 6 2.06 0.78 -3.60
CA ILE A 6 2.43 1.82 -2.62
C ILE A 6 2.75 3.12 -3.38
N ALA A 7 1.94 4.14 -3.13
CA ALA A 7 2.18 5.49 -3.61
C ALA A 7 3.05 6.30 -2.64
N LYS A 8 2.92 6.05 -1.32
CA LYS A 8 3.73 6.70 -0.29
C LYS A 8 3.75 5.88 0.99
N ILE A 9 4.89 5.85 1.67
CA ILE A 9 5.02 5.25 3.00
C ILE A 9 4.85 6.34 4.05
N LEU A 10 3.89 6.18 4.97
CA LEU A 10 3.68 7.13 6.06
C LEU A 10 4.47 6.72 7.31
N ASN A 11 4.50 5.42 7.61
CA ASN A 11 5.35 4.82 8.63
C ASN A 11 5.41 3.29 8.41
N HIS A 12 6.04 2.55 9.33
CA HIS A 12 6.16 1.09 9.22
C HIS A 12 4.84 0.33 9.17
N ASN A 13 3.73 0.93 9.62
CA ASN A 13 2.42 0.29 9.74
C ASN A 13 1.33 0.95 8.89
N VAL A 14 1.65 2.01 8.15
CA VAL A 14 0.67 2.77 7.37
C VAL A 14 1.27 3.22 6.05
N VAL A 15 0.56 2.95 4.96
CA VAL A 15 0.96 3.32 3.60
C VAL A 15 -0.23 3.90 2.83
N VAL A 16 0.05 4.81 1.91
CA VAL A 16 -0.89 5.26 0.89
C VAL A 16 -0.66 4.39 -0.34
N CYS A 17 -1.72 3.82 -0.91
CA CYS A 17 -1.64 2.98 -2.09
C CYS A 17 -2.61 3.43 -3.18
N ARG A 18 -2.32 3.06 -4.42
CA ARG A 18 -3.24 3.15 -5.56
C ARG A 18 -3.76 1.77 -5.91
N SER A 19 -5.06 1.69 -6.15
CA SER A 19 -5.72 0.50 -6.68
C SER A 19 -5.62 0.48 -8.19
N ASP A 20 -5.21 -0.65 -8.75
CA ASP A 20 -5.15 -0.84 -10.20
C ASP A 20 -6.55 -0.93 -10.84
N GLU A 21 -7.59 -1.24 -10.06
CA GLU A 21 -8.95 -1.44 -10.58
C GLU A 21 -9.73 -0.13 -10.77
N ASP A 22 -9.53 0.85 -9.89
CA ASP A 22 -10.35 2.06 -9.87
C ASP A 22 -9.55 3.36 -9.82
N SER A 23 -8.21 3.27 -9.89
CA SER A 23 -7.29 4.42 -9.89
C SER A 23 -7.48 5.35 -8.67
N ARG A 24 -8.08 4.84 -7.58
CA ARG A 24 -8.27 5.59 -6.34
C ARG A 24 -7.09 5.40 -5.40
N GLU A 25 -6.88 6.41 -4.57
CA GLU A 25 -5.93 6.34 -3.46
C GLU A 25 -6.60 5.83 -2.19
N TYR A 26 -5.88 4.97 -1.47
CA TYR A 26 -6.29 4.30 -0.25
C TYR A 26 -5.23 4.49 0.82
N ILE A 27 -5.66 4.55 2.09
CA ILE A 27 -4.75 4.41 3.23
C ILE A 27 -4.91 3.00 3.79
N ILE A 28 -3.84 2.23 3.76
CA ILE A 28 -3.80 0.87 4.30
C ILE A 28 -3.10 0.91 5.66
N PHE A 29 -3.72 0.24 6.63
CA PHE A 29 -3.18 0.03 7.98
C PHE A 29 -2.88 -1.45 8.16
N GLY A 30 -1.71 -1.76 8.72
CA GLY A 30 -1.31 -3.14 8.95
C GLY A 30 0.05 -3.21 9.62
N LYS A 31 0.31 -4.26 10.40
CA LYS A 31 1.58 -4.39 11.11
C LYS A 31 2.73 -4.65 10.14
N GLY A 32 3.70 -3.75 10.09
CA GLY A 32 4.93 -3.91 9.30
C GLY A 32 4.75 -3.71 7.78
N ILE A 33 3.60 -3.26 7.31
CA ILE A 33 3.32 -3.14 5.86
C ILE A 33 4.19 -2.10 5.15
N GLY A 34 4.75 -1.13 5.88
CA GLY A 34 5.68 -0.14 5.37
C GLY A 34 7.14 -0.41 5.76
N PHE A 35 7.42 -1.49 6.50
CA PHE A 35 8.77 -1.82 6.95
C PHE A 35 9.61 -2.35 5.79
N GLN A 36 10.74 -1.68 5.50
CA GLN A 36 11.64 -2.01 4.38
C GLN A 36 10.95 -2.08 3.00
N ARG A 37 9.85 -1.35 2.83
CA ARG A 37 9.17 -1.19 1.54
C ARG A 37 9.60 0.09 0.85
N ARG A 38 9.23 0.21 -0.43
CA ARG A 38 9.40 1.42 -1.25
C ARG A 38 8.16 1.69 -2.09
N GLU A 39 8.10 2.88 -2.67
CA GLU A 39 7.07 3.24 -3.65
C GLU A 39 7.07 2.24 -4.82
N ASN A 40 5.88 1.91 -5.33
CA ASN A 40 5.58 0.89 -6.32
C ASN A 40 5.76 -0.57 -5.86
N ASP A 41 6.11 -0.84 -4.60
CA ASP A 41 5.93 -2.19 -4.05
C ASP A 41 4.43 -2.52 -3.94
N ILE A 42 4.09 -3.80 -4.07
CA ILE A 42 2.71 -4.28 -3.99
C ILE A 42 2.38 -4.69 -2.55
N VAL A 43 1.23 -4.20 -2.06
CA VAL A 43 0.56 -4.70 -0.86
C VAL A 43 -0.56 -5.65 -1.31
N PRO A 44 -0.47 -6.96 -0.99
CA PRO A 44 -1.56 -7.89 -1.25
C PRO A 44 -2.74 -7.57 -0.33
N ALA A 45 -3.95 -7.56 -0.90
CA ALA A 45 -5.18 -7.57 -0.13
C ALA A 45 -5.48 -9.01 0.28
N GLU A 46 -5.26 -9.34 1.56
CA GLU A 46 -5.80 -10.56 2.18
C GLU A 46 -7.25 -10.35 2.62
#